data_AF-A0A0G2EL92-F1
#
_entry.id   AF-A0A0G2EL92-F1
#
_cell.length_a   1.000
_cell.length_b   1.000
_cell.length_c   1.000
_cell.angle_alpha   90.00
_cell.angle_beta   90.00
_cell.angle_gamma   90.00
#
_symmetry.space_group_name_H-M   'P 1'
#
loop_
_entity.id
_entity.type
_entity.pdbx_description
1 polymer ?
#
loop_
_entity_poly.entity_id
_entity_poly.type
_entity_poly.pdbx_seq_one_letter_code
_entity_poly.pdbx_strand_id
1 'polypeptide(L)'
;MRLPFYPDDPDAQLIGSYIKQSTDSVIAAVSDAAATIDTWSLDRLSSGNNLIYFYRESRNETYRAAFDALRQSIDLQPRNAERGLFYYVYPYWSYLDGMYSLTPFYTLYTELFDAANISAVPDDMVLQLDLLWQHCRDNSSGLLVHGYDDSLWGGM
;
A
#
# COMPACT_ATOMS: atom_id res chain seq x y z
N MET A 1 22.38 7.37 -1.93
CA MET A 1 21.21 7.53 -2.81
C MET A 1 21.39 8.85 -3.55
N ARG A 2 21.36 8.84 -4.89
CA ARG A 2 21.14 10.09 -5.65
C ARG A 2 19.64 10.26 -5.79
N LEU A 3 19.09 11.42 -5.46
CA LEU A 3 17.68 11.72 -5.71
C LEU A 3 17.47 11.70 -7.23
N PRO A 4 16.63 10.81 -7.78
CA PRO A 4 16.48 10.68 -9.23
C PRO A 4 15.90 11.93 -9.88
N PHE A 5 15.16 12.74 -9.12
CA PHE A 5 14.50 13.95 -9.61
C PHE A 5 15.32 15.23 -9.41
N TYR A 6 16.29 15.23 -8.49
CA TYR A 6 17.13 16.40 -8.19
C TYR A 6 18.58 15.97 -7.86
N PRO A 7 19.30 15.37 -8.81
CA PRO A 7 20.61 14.79 -8.55
C PRO A 7 21.70 15.84 -8.27
N ASP A 8 21.49 17.08 -8.73
CA ASP A 8 22.45 18.19 -8.60
C ASP A 8 22.11 19.14 -7.44
N ASP A 9 21.08 18.84 -6.65
CA ASP A 9 20.74 19.62 -5.46
C ASP A 9 21.86 19.49 -4.41
N PRO A 10 22.33 20.61 -3.79
CA PRO A 10 23.39 20.57 -2.80
C PRO A 10 23.06 19.66 -1.59
N ASP A 11 21.78 19.47 -1.29
CA ASP A 11 21.29 18.64 -0.17
C ASP A 11 20.93 17.21 -0.60
N ALA A 12 21.14 16.84 -1.88
CA ALA A 12 20.74 15.52 -2.40
C ALA A 12 21.34 14.35 -1.60
N GLN A 13 22.59 14.49 -1.14
CA GLN A 13 23.24 13.46 -0.31
C GLN A 13 22.61 13.37 1.08
N LEU A 14 22.31 14.51 1.71
CA LEU A 14 21.69 14.56 3.03
C LEU A 14 20.29 13.94 2.99
N ILE A 15 19.44 14.40 2.06
CA ILE A 15 18.07 13.91 1.88
C ILE A 15 18.08 12.42 1.53
N GLY A 16 18.94 11.99 0.60
CA GLY A 16 19.05 10.58 0.23
C GLY A 16 19.48 9.68 1.40
N SER A 17 20.34 10.18 2.28
CA SER A 17 20.76 9.45 3.49
C SER A 17 19.62 9.36 4.51
N TYR A 18 18.84 10.43 4.67
CA TYR A 18 17.69 10.45 5.56
C TYR A 18 16.56 9.52 5.07
N ILE A 19 16.26 9.52 3.77
CA ILE A 19 15.29 8.58 3.17
C ILE A 19 15.72 7.14 3.42
N LYS A 20 17.01 6.83 3.23
CA LYS A 20 17.53 5.50 3.52
C LYS A 20 17.36 5.15 5.00
N GLN A 21 17.74 6.04 5.91
CA GLN A 21 17.60 5.81 7.35
C GLN A 21 16.13 5.58 7.75
N SER A 22 15.21 6.38 7.20
CA SER A 22 13.77 6.22 7.42
C SER A 22 13.23 4.91 6.84
N THR A 23 13.83 4.40 5.76
CA THR A 23 13.42 3.12 5.17
C THR A 23 13.98 1.95 5.99
N ASP A 24 15.21 2.07 6.48
CA ASP A 24 15.84 1.05 7.33
C ASP A 24 15.08 0.89 8.66
N SER A 25 14.55 1.99 9.22
CA SER A 25 13.87 1.97 10.52
C SER A 25 12.55 1.21 10.53
N VAL A 26 11.88 1.06 9.38
CA VAL A 26 10.57 0.38 9.30
C VAL A 26 10.70 -1.12 9.05
N ILE A 27 11.85 -1.62 8.60
CA ILE A 27 12.06 -3.02 8.18
C ILE A 27 11.52 -4.00 9.23
N ALA A 28 11.95 -3.86 10.49
CA ALA A 28 11.56 -4.78 11.55
C ALA A 28 10.05 -4.77 11.80
N ALA A 29 9.40 -3.61 11.69
CA ALA A 29 7.96 -3.46 11.94
C ALA A 29 7.09 -4.06 10.82
N VAL A 30 7.60 -4.11 9.59
CA VAL A 30 6.82 -4.57 8.43
C VAL A 30 7.18 -5.97 7.92
N SER A 31 8.17 -6.62 8.55
CA SER A 31 8.66 -7.95 8.12
C SER A 31 7.80 -9.13 8.59
N ASP A 32 6.68 -8.88 9.28
CA ASP A 32 5.71 -9.90 9.68
C ASP A 32 4.32 -9.59 9.09
N ALA A 33 3.91 -10.38 8.10
CA ALA A 33 2.67 -10.19 7.38
C ALA A 33 1.41 -10.32 8.27
N ALA A 34 1.43 -11.23 9.25
CA ALA A 34 0.28 -11.47 10.12
C ALA A 34 0.21 -10.41 11.22
N ALA A 35 1.33 -10.09 11.85
CA ALA A 35 1.35 -9.06 12.90
C ALA A 35 0.97 -7.67 12.35
N THR A 36 1.30 -7.40 11.08
CA THR A 36 1.04 -6.09 10.48
C THR A 36 -0.43 -5.83 10.20
N ILE A 37 -1.24 -6.82 9.83
CA ILE A 37 -2.69 -6.62 9.60
C ILE A 37 -3.45 -6.28 10.89
N ASP A 38 -2.95 -6.75 12.04
CA ASP A 38 -3.57 -6.50 13.35
C ASP A 38 -3.12 -5.18 13.99
N THR A 39 -1.98 -4.64 13.53
CA THR A 39 -1.31 -3.48 14.17
C THR A 39 -1.33 -2.22 13.32
N TRP A 40 -1.42 -2.34 11.99
CA TRP A 40 -1.29 -1.20 11.08
C TRP A 40 -2.38 -1.19 10.00
N SER A 41 -2.86 0.01 9.66
CA SER A 41 -3.75 0.23 8.50
C SER A 41 -3.04 -0.13 7.19
N LEU A 42 -3.77 -0.05 6.08
CA LEU A 42 -3.19 -0.15 4.73
C LEU A 42 -2.05 0.86 4.50
N ASP A 43 -1.93 1.92 5.31
CA ASP A 43 -0.86 2.91 5.20
C ASP A 43 0.54 2.30 5.30
N ARG A 44 0.68 1.15 5.98
CA ARG A 44 1.93 0.38 6.09
C ARG A 44 2.55 0.10 4.72
N LEU A 45 1.73 -0.03 3.67
CA LEU A 45 2.14 -0.35 2.31
C LEU A 45 2.92 0.80 1.65
N SER A 46 2.79 2.03 2.15
CA SER A 46 3.52 3.21 1.66
C SER A 46 5.05 3.02 1.71
N SER A 47 5.53 2.24 2.68
CA SER A 47 6.95 1.93 2.84
C SER A 47 7.48 0.99 1.75
N GLY A 48 6.59 0.20 1.12
CA GLY A 48 6.96 -0.85 0.18
C GLY A 48 7.71 -0.33 -1.05
N ASN A 49 7.35 0.83 -1.58
CA ASN A 49 8.02 1.43 -2.74
C ASN A 49 9.50 1.74 -2.46
N ASN A 50 9.81 2.32 -1.30
CA ASN A 50 11.19 2.61 -0.92
C ASN A 50 11.98 1.32 -0.64
N LEU A 51 11.35 0.31 -0.02
CA LEU A 51 11.97 -1.00 0.20
C LEU A 51 12.35 -1.65 -1.15
N ILE A 52 11.44 -1.64 -2.13
CA ILE A 52 11.69 -2.13 -3.49
C ILE A 52 12.83 -1.34 -4.15
N TYR A 53 12.81 -0.01 -4.05
CA TYR A 53 13.88 0.84 -4.59
C TYR A 53 15.25 0.46 -4.02
N PHE A 54 15.39 0.41 -2.70
CA PHE A 54 16.67 0.08 -2.07
C PHE A 54 17.10 -1.37 -2.30
N TYR A 55 16.17 -2.31 -2.44
CA TYR A 55 16.50 -3.67 -2.88
C TYR A 55 17.08 -3.67 -4.28
N ARG A 56 16.50 -2.93 -5.22
CA ARG A 56 17.00 -2.87 -6.60
C ARG A 56 18.41 -2.27 -6.69
N GLU A 57 18.70 -1.27 -5.86
CA GLU A 57 20.02 -0.63 -5.78
C GLU A 57 21.08 -1.50 -5.10
N SER A 58 20.72 -2.17 -4.00
CA SER A 58 21.70 -2.84 -3.12
C SER A 58 21.73 -4.37 -3.20
N ARG A 59 20.64 -4.98 -3.70
CA ARG A 59 20.35 -6.43 -3.60
C ARG A 59 20.37 -6.97 -2.16
N ASN A 60 20.19 -6.10 -1.16
CA ASN A 60 20.11 -6.53 0.22
C ASN A 60 18.76 -7.22 0.49
N GLU A 61 18.82 -8.53 0.76
CA GLU A 61 17.67 -9.39 0.99
C GLU A 61 16.82 -8.99 2.22
N THR A 62 17.33 -8.17 3.14
CA THR A 62 16.50 -7.64 4.24
C THR A 62 15.36 -6.76 3.73
N TYR A 63 15.60 -5.99 2.66
CA TYR A 63 14.55 -5.19 2.04
C TYR A 63 13.51 -6.08 1.34
N ARG A 64 13.98 -7.15 0.69
CA ARG A 64 13.10 -8.12 0.03
C ARG A 64 12.18 -8.82 1.02
N ALA A 65 12.74 -9.37 2.09
CA ALA A 65 11.96 -9.99 3.14
C ALA A 65 10.86 -9.04 3.67
N ALA A 66 11.20 -7.77 3.88
CA ALA A 66 10.25 -6.76 4.34
C ALA A 66 9.12 -6.46 3.32
N PHE A 67 9.44 -6.23 2.05
CA PHE A 67 8.39 -5.95 1.07
C PHE A 67 7.60 -7.20 0.67
N ASP A 68 8.18 -8.40 0.72
CA ASP A 68 7.48 -9.66 0.51
C ASP A 68 6.46 -9.91 1.63
N ALA A 69 6.81 -9.59 2.88
CA ALA A 69 5.87 -9.63 4.00
C ALA A 69 4.73 -8.60 3.86
N LEU A 70 5.04 -7.37 3.42
CA LEU A 70 4.00 -6.38 3.10
C LEU A 70 3.06 -6.88 2.00
N ARG A 71 3.59 -7.48 0.93
CA ARG A 71 2.79 -8.10 -0.13
C ARG A 71 1.89 -9.19 0.42
N GLN A 72 2.43 -10.10 1.22
CA GLN A 72 1.66 -11.19 1.83
C GLN A 72 0.56 -10.64 2.75
N SER A 73 0.80 -9.52 3.44
CA SER A 73 -0.21 -8.88 4.31
C SER A 73 -1.45 -8.41 3.54
N ILE A 74 -1.36 -8.18 2.22
CA ILE A 74 -2.51 -7.83 1.37
C ILE A 74 -3.46 -9.02 1.21
N ASP A 75 -2.92 -10.24 1.10
CA ASP A 75 -3.72 -11.46 0.98
C ASP A 75 -4.43 -11.80 2.31
N LEU A 76 -3.81 -11.41 3.43
CA LEU A 76 -4.35 -11.60 4.78
C LEU A 76 -5.34 -10.50 5.18
N GLN A 77 -5.32 -9.35 4.51
CA GLN A 77 -6.19 -8.23 4.85
C GLN A 77 -7.67 -8.61 4.62
N PRO A 78 -8.54 -8.45 5.63
CA PRO A 78 -9.95 -8.77 5.47
C PRO A 78 -10.64 -7.95 4.38
N ARG A 79 -11.66 -8.54 3.77
CA ARG A 79 -12.46 -7.93 2.72
C ARG A 79 -13.95 -8.09 3.01
N ASN A 80 -14.75 -7.14 2.56
CA ASN A 80 -16.21 -7.21 2.64
C ASN A 80 -16.79 -8.16 1.57
N ALA A 81 -18.13 -8.26 1.51
CA ALA A 81 -18.83 -9.13 0.56
C ALA A 81 -18.60 -8.73 -0.91
N GLU A 82 -18.34 -7.45 -1.18
CA GLU A 82 -18.00 -6.90 -2.49
C GLU A 82 -16.50 -7.03 -2.82
N ARG A 83 -15.73 -7.66 -1.93
CA ARG A 83 -14.27 -7.85 -2.00
C ARG A 83 -13.44 -6.57 -1.82
N GLY A 84 -14.05 -5.51 -1.29
CA GLY A 84 -13.39 -4.29 -0.84
C GLY A 84 -12.56 -4.53 0.42
N LEU A 85 -11.32 -4.06 0.43
CA LEU A 85 -10.40 -4.19 1.56
C LEU A 85 -10.84 -3.35 2.75
N PHE A 86 -10.78 -3.95 3.92
CA PHE A 86 -10.85 -3.18 5.16
C PHE A 86 -9.59 -2.33 5.28
N TYR A 87 -9.77 -1.06 5.61
CA TYR A 87 -8.68 -0.10 5.76
C TYR A 87 -7.77 -0.45 6.94
N TYR A 88 -8.37 -0.95 8.03
CA TYR A 88 -7.66 -1.33 9.24
C TYR A 88 -8.41 -2.46 9.99
N VAL A 89 -8.12 -2.67 11.27
CA VAL A 89 -8.84 -3.62 12.14
C VAL A 89 -10.31 -3.25 12.37
N TYR A 90 -10.74 -2.08 11.90
CA TYR A 90 -12.14 -1.67 11.91
C TYR A 90 -12.91 -2.48 10.85
N PRO A 91 -13.82 -3.36 11.26
CA PRO A 91 -14.52 -4.22 10.33
C PRO A 91 -15.39 -3.38 9.39
N TYR A 92 -15.45 -3.75 8.11
CA TYR A 92 -16.31 -3.16 7.07
C TYR A 92 -15.92 -1.75 6.60
N TRP A 93 -14.91 -1.13 7.19
CA TRP A 93 -14.52 0.24 6.88
C TRP A 93 -13.48 0.27 5.77
N SER A 94 -13.70 1.05 4.71
CA SER A 94 -12.74 1.23 3.62
C SER A 94 -12.56 2.71 3.29
N TYR A 95 -11.30 3.15 3.16
CA TYR A 95 -10.91 4.56 3.12
C TYR A 95 -10.08 4.87 1.88
N LEU A 96 -10.21 6.10 1.38
CA LEU A 96 -9.50 6.58 0.19
C LEU A 96 -7.97 6.58 0.34
N ASP A 97 -7.46 6.94 1.52
CA ASP A 97 -6.02 7.09 1.77
C ASP A 97 -5.29 5.74 1.67
N GLY A 98 -5.96 4.66 2.08
CA GLY A 98 -5.43 3.30 1.95
C GLY A 98 -5.10 2.93 0.50
N MET A 99 -5.81 3.48 -0.48
CA MET A 99 -5.52 3.25 -1.89
C MET A 99 -4.25 3.95 -2.34
N TYR A 100 -3.96 5.14 -1.81
CA TYR A 100 -2.70 5.82 -2.10
C TYR A 100 -1.49 4.96 -1.70
N SER A 101 -1.62 4.20 -0.62
CA SER A 101 -0.58 3.27 -0.16
C SER A 101 -0.59 1.94 -0.90
N LEU A 102 -1.77 1.36 -1.14
CA LEU A 102 -1.94 0.05 -1.75
C LEU A 102 -1.59 0.04 -3.24
N THR A 103 -2.22 0.92 -4.03
CA THR A 103 -2.17 0.83 -5.50
C THR A 103 -0.74 0.95 -6.04
N PRO A 104 0.05 1.98 -5.67
CA PRO A 104 1.41 2.13 -6.16
C PRO A 104 2.33 0.99 -5.74
N PHE A 105 2.18 0.49 -4.51
CA PHE A 105 3.01 -0.61 -4.01
C PHE A 105 2.68 -1.93 -4.67
N TYR A 106 1.40 -2.32 -4.68
CA TYR A 106 1.01 -3.65 -5.12
C TYR A 106 1.21 -3.82 -6.63
N THR A 107 0.91 -2.79 -7.42
CA THR A 107 1.17 -2.82 -8.87
C THR A 107 2.66 -2.90 -9.19
N LEU A 108 3.50 -2.07 -8.53
CA LEU A 108 4.95 -2.10 -8.71
C LEU A 108 5.58 -3.43 -8.28
N TYR A 109 5.14 -3.98 -7.14
CA TYR A 109 5.56 -5.30 -6.70
C TYR A 109 5.24 -6.35 -7.77
N THR A 110 4.01 -6.32 -8.29
CA THR A 110 3.53 -7.33 -9.25
C THR A 110 4.29 -7.26 -10.56
N GLU A 111 4.49 -6.06 -11.09
CA GLU A 111 5.26 -5.83 -12.31
C GLU A 111 6.69 -6.40 -12.21
N LEU A 112 7.33 -6.24 -11.06
CA LEU A 112 8.74 -6.58 -10.88
C LEU A 112 8.98 -8.01 -10.39
N PHE A 113 8.05 -8.58 -9.62
CA PHE A 113 8.30 -9.80 -8.84
C PHE A 113 7.21 -10.87 -8.92
N ASP A 114 6.02 -10.55 -9.46
CA ASP A 114 4.87 -11.47 -9.48
C ASP A 114 4.21 -11.55 -10.86
N ALA A 115 4.99 -12.04 -11.84
CA ALA A 115 4.55 -12.20 -13.22
C ALA A 115 3.31 -13.09 -13.38
N ALA A 116 3.06 -14.00 -12.42
CA ALA A 116 1.88 -14.85 -12.43
C ALA A 116 0.57 -14.07 -12.22
N ASN A 117 0.63 -12.94 -11.53
CA ASN A 117 -0.53 -12.11 -11.19
C ASN A 117 -0.58 -10.78 -11.97
N ILE A 118 0.21 -10.64 -13.04
CA ILE A 118 0.36 -9.40 -13.82
C ILE A 118 -0.95 -8.84 -14.39
N SER A 119 -1.96 -9.69 -14.61
CA SER A 119 -3.31 -9.27 -15.01
C SER A 119 -4.29 -9.14 -13.84
N ALA A 120 -4.19 -10.02 -12.84
CA ALA A 120 -5.15 -10.09 -11.75
C ALA A 120 -5.03 -8.93 -10.75
N VAL A 121 -3.82 -8.43 -10.49
CA VAL A 121 -3.60 -7.32 -9.56
C VAL A 121 -4.16 -5.99 -10.09
N PRO A 122 -3.92 -5.59 -11.35
CA PRO A 122 -4.59 -4.44 -11.93
C PRO A 122 -6.12 -4.49 -11.81
N ASP A 123 -6.73 -5.64 -12.08
CA ASP A 123 -8.19 -5.81 -11.95
C ASP A 123 -8.67 -5.62 -10.51
N ASP A 124 -7.94 -6.14 -9.51
CA ASP A 124 -8.25 -5.91 -8.09
C ASP A 124 -8.09 -4.43 -7.71
N MET A 125 -7.06 -3.75 -8.21
CA MET A 125 -6.85 -2.32 -7.95
C MET A 125 -7.97 -1.45 -8.54
N VAL A 126 -8.42 -1.76 -9.76
CA VAL A 126 -9.57 -1.07 -10.36
C VAL A 126 -10.82 -1.31 -9.51
N LEU A 127 -11.06 -2.56 -9.08
CA LEU A 127 -12.19 -2.88 -8.19
C LEU A 127 -12.15 -2.05 -6.89
N GLN A 128 -10.99 -1.96 -6.22
CA GLN A 128 -10.90 -1.19 -4.97
C GLN A 128 -11.23 0.30 -5.17
N LEU A 129 -10.74 0.89 -6.27
CA LEU A 129 -11.02 2.29 -6.62
C LEU A 129 -12.49 2.50 -7.01
N ASP A 130 -13.08 1.57 -7.76
CA ASP A 130 -14.48 1.63 -8.18
C ASP A 130 -15.43 1.53 -6.98
N LEU A 131 -15.15 0.66 -6.00
CA LEU A 131 -15.95 0.56 -4.78
C LEU A 131 -15.90 1.88 -4.00
N LEU A 132 -14.71 2.45 -3.79
CA LEU A 132 -14.59 3.76 -3.12
C LEU A 132 -15.30 4.87 -3.89
N TRP A 133 -15.21 4.87 -5.22
CA TRP A 133 -15.97 5.82 -6.04
C TRP A 133 -17.48 5.65 -5.85
N GLN A 134 -17.99 4.43 -5.89
CA GLN A 134 -19.41 4.13 -5.77
C GLN A 134 -19.98 4.51 -4.40
N HIS A 135 -19.27 4.22 -3.31
CA HIS A 135 -19.78 4.44 -1.95
C HIS A 135 -19.43 5.79 -1.36
N CYS A 136 -18.35 6.44 -1.81
CA CYS A 136 -17.91 7.71 -1.23
C CYS A 136 -18.32 8.93 -2.04
N ARG A 137 -18.74 8.79 -3.31
CA ARG A 137 -19.06 9.96 -4.14
C ARG A 137 -20.35 10.64 -3.67
N ASP A 138 -20.22 11.90 -3.31
CA ASP A 138 -21.35 12.82 -3.14
C ASP A 138 -21.66 13.50 -4.48
N ASN A 139 -22.81 13.16 -5.07
CA ASN A 139 -23.23 13.70 -6.36
C ASN A 139 -23.55 15.20 -6.33
N SER A 140 -23.81 15.78 -5.16
CA SER A 140 -24.13 17.22 -5.05
C SER A 140 -22.88 18.09 -5.17
N SER A 141 -21.79 17.70 -4.50
CA SER A 141 -20.50 18.40 -4.55
C SER A 141 -19.58 17.89 -5.65
N GLY A 142 -19.77 16.64 -6.10
CA GLY A 142 -18.86 15.94 -6.98
C GLY A 142 -17.57 15.46 -6.30
N LEU A 143 -17.45 15.64 -4.98
CA LEU A 143 -16.33 15.18 -4.17
C LEU A 143 -16.60 13.77 -3.62
N LEU A 144 -15.57 13.16 -3.03
CA LEU A 144 -15.69 11.91 -2.31
C LEU A 144 -15.56 12.19 -0.81
N VAL A 145 -16.45 11.59 0.00
CA VAL A 145 -16.24 11.50 1.45
C VAL A 145 -15.06 10.58 1.75
N HIS A 146 -14.49 10.69 2.96
CA HIS A 146 -13.21 10.08 3.30
C HIS A 146 -13.17 8.55 3.13
N GLY A 147 -14.27 7.88 3.45
CA GLY A 147 -14.42 6.44 3.36
C GLY A 147 -15.87 6.03 3.54
N TYR A 148 -16.12 4.73 3.56
CA TYR A 148 -17.45 4.16 3.83
C TYR A 148 -17.35 3.01 4.85
N ASP A 149 -18.49 2.73 5.47
CA ASP A 149 -18.73 1.55 6.30
C ASP A 149 -19.77 0.68 5.58
N ASP A 150 -19.34 -0.49 5.12
CA ASP A 150 -20.19 -1.43 4.37
C ASP A 150 -21.36 -1.99 5.21
N SER A 151 -21.21 -2.01 6.55
CA SER A 151 -22.26 -2.49 7.45
C SER A 151 -23.52 -1.61 7.43
N LEU A 152 -23.44 -0.40 6.86
CA LEU A 152 -24.57 0.52 6.74
C LEU A 152 -25.45 0.24 5.50
N TRP A 153 -24.98 -0.60 4.57
CA TRP A 153 -25.65 -0.87 3.30
C TRP A 153 -26.00 -2.35 3.12
N GLY A 154 -25.27 -3.24 3.79
CA GLY A 154 -25.54 -4.67 3.82
C GLY A 154 -26.48 -5.05 4.96
N GLY A 155 -27.74 -5.38 4.63
CA GLY A 155 -28.54 -6.23 5.51
C GLY A 155 -27.90 -7.60 5.63
N MET A 156 -27.16 -7.81 6.72
CA MET A 156 -26.93 -9.12 7.34
C MET A 156 -27.53 -9.10 8.74
#